data_AF-N9Z4S8-F1
#
_entry.id   AF-N9Z4S8-F1
#
_cell.length_a   1.000
_cell.length_b   1.000
_cell.length_c   1.000
_cell.angle_alpha   90.00
_cell.angle_beta   90.00
_cell.angle_gamma   90.00
#
_symmetry.space_group_name_H-M   'P 1'
#
loop_
_entity.id
_entity.type
_entity.pdbx_description
1 polymer ?
#
loop_
_entity_poly.entity_id
_entity_poly.type
_entity_poly.pdbx_seq_one_letter_code
_entity_poly.pdbx_strand_id
1 'polypeptide(L)'
;MRHRIGGLENVYMGLGADNIPYELDNTWSGHKELDTVADKMLDDAVETLFAEIGGFDYKVTCNNNSFKILFGREPAYKHDPYQMCTITTLYNECNIKRGTARGYYGEDVEIEYDKNISDADCDKAFVEFVNKWHPQLLEAMKC
;
A
#
# COMPACT_ATOMS: atom_id res chain seq x y z
N MET A 1 1.50 24.39 -4.48
CA MET A 1 0.41 24.18 -3.51
C MET A 1 0.63 22.81 -2.90
N ARG A 2 0.98 22.72 -1.61
CA ARG A 2 1.31 21.45 -0.93
C ARG A 2 0.01 20.70 -0.64
N HIS A 3 -0.20 19.54 -1.25
CA HIS A 3 -1.28 18.65 -0.85
C HIS A 3 -0.90 18.05 0.51
N ARG A 4 -1.45 18.61 1.58
CA ARG A 4 -1.38 18.06 2.93
C ARG A 4 -2.38 16.93 3.01
N ILE A 5 -1.92 15.69 3.09
CA ILE A 5 -2.76 14.57 3.52
C ILE A 5 -2.81 14.68 5.04
N GLY A 6 -4.01 14.89 5.60
CA GLY A 6 -4.24 14.87 7.05
C GLY A 6 -3.83 16.14 7.77
N GLY A 7 -4.81 17.01 8.05
CA GLY A 7 -4.68 17.94 9.16
C GLY A 7 -4.56 17.14 10.45
N LEU A 8 -3.45 17.33 11.16
CA LEU A 8 -3.28 17.03 12.58
C LEU A 8 -4.31 17.80 13.41
N GLU A 9 -5.54 17.33 13.43
CA GLU A 9 -6.49 17.63 14.49
C GLU A 9 -6.49 16.44 15.45
N ASN A 10 -5.40 16.29 16.20
CA ASN A 10 -5.30 15.79 17.58
C ASN A 10 -3.97 15.02 17.84
N VAL A 11 -3.00 15.76 18.37
CA VAL A 11 -1.95 15.37 19.34
C VAL A 11 -2.00 13.91 19.83
N TYR A 12 -1.13 12.96 19.44
CA TYR A 12 -0.94 11.73 20.26
C TYR A 12 0.45 11.07 20.17
N MET A 13 1.12 10.98 21.33
CA MET A 13 2.36 10.22 21.56
C MET A 13 2.06 8.90 22.29
N GLY A 14 2.49 7.76 21.76
CA GLY A 14 2.71 6.51 22.52
C GLY A 14 2.20 5.21 21.88
N LEU A 15 2.96 4.12 22.09
CA LEU A 15 2.54 2.73 21.87
C LEU A 15 1.18 2.49 22.56
N GLY A 16 0.13 2.21 21.79
CA GLY A 16 -1.23 1.95 22.28
C GLY A 16 -2.28 3.02 22.01
N ALA A 17 -2.09 3.90 21.02
CA ALA A 17 -3.17 4.79 20.59
C ALA A 17 -4.19 4.02 19.73
N ASP A 18 -5.33 3.67 20.32
CA ASP A 18 -6.48 2.99 19.69
C ASP A 18 -7.16 3.81 18.55
N ASN A 19 -6.63 4.99 18.21
CA ASN A 19 -7.22 5.95 17.28
C ASN A 19 -6.21 6.53 16.26
N ILE A 20 -5.08 5.87 16.02
CA ILE A 20 -4.27 6.18 14.84
C ILE A 20 -4.98 5.49 13.65
N PRO A 21 -5.45 6.22 12.63
CA PRO A 21 -5.96 5.59 11.42
C PRO A 21 -4.77 4.96 10.70
N TYR A 22 -4.45 3.71 11.03
CA TYR A 22 -3.52 2.90 10.25
C TYR A 22 -4.17 2.65 8.89
N GLU A 23 -3.50 3.02 7.79
CA GLU A 23 -4.01 2.66 6.47
C GLU A 23 -3.94 1.14 6.26
N LEU A 24 -3.01 0.48 6.97
CA LEU A 24 -2.71 -0.94 6.90
C LEU A 24 -2.94 -1.58 8.27
N ASP A 25 -3.96 -2.41 8.37
CA ASP A 25 -4.41 -3.05 9.61
C ASP A 25 -4.30 -4.58 9.57
N ASN A 26 -3.57 -5.12 8.58
CA ASN A 26 -3.39 -6.54 8.31
C ASN A 26 -4.72 -7.29 8.15
N THR A 27 -5.69 -6.62 7.49
CA THR A 27 -7.02 -7.18 7.25
C THR A 27 -7.16 -7.84 5.89
N TRP A 28 -7.94 -8.91 5.89
CA TRP A 28 -8.40 -9.64 4.70
C TRP A 28 -9.82 -9.25 4.34
N SER A 29 -10.18 -9.41 3.08
CA SER A 29 -11.50 -9.03 2.61
C SER A 29 -12.61 -10.00 3.02
N GLY A 30 -12.25 -11.25 3.33
CA GLY A 30 -13.19 -12.35 3.54
C GLY A 30 -13.63 -13.03 2.24
N HIS A 31 -13.20 -12.54 1.08
CA HIS A 31 -13.40 -13.20 -0.20
C HIS A 31 -12.29 -14.22 -0.44
N LYS A 32 -12.59 -15.50 -0.20
CA LYS A 32 -11.59 -16.57 -0.09
C LYS A 32 -10.67 -16.70 -1.31
N GLU A 33 -11.23 -16.63 -2.52
CA GLU A 33 -10.51 -16.75 -3.78
C GLU A 33 -9.55 -15.57 -3.99
N LEU A 34 -10.04 -14.34 -3.81
CA LEU A 34 -9.23 -13.13 -3.86
C LEU A 34 -8.12 -13.17 -2.81
N ASP A 35 -8.47 -13.44 -1.55
CA ASP A 35 -7.52 -13.45 -0.43
C ASP A 35 -6.41 -14.48 -0.67
N THR A 36 -6.71 -15.65 -1.25
CA THR A 36 -5.71 -16.67 -1.59
C THR A 36 -4.72 -16.21 -2.66
N VAL A 37 -5.18 -15.46 -3.67
CA VAL A 37 -4.29 -14.91 -4.72
C VAL A 37 -3.51 -13.71 -4.18
N ALA A 38 -4.16 -12.87 -3.37
CA ALA A 38 -3.54 -11.72 -2.73
C ALA A 38 -2.42 -12.16 -1.79
N ASP A 39 -2.57 -13.23 -1.01
CA ASP A 39 -1.53 -13.78 -0.13
C ASP A 39 -0.24 -14.13 -0.90
N LYS A 40 -0.37 -14.86 -2.01
CA LYS A 40 0.77 -15.19 -2.88
C LYS A 40 1.40 -13.95 -3.53
N MET A 41 0.58 -12.96 -3.87
CA MET A 41 1.05 -11.69 -4.39
C MET A 41 1.86 -10.94 -3.32
N LEU A 42 1.38 -10.91 -2.07
CA LEU A 42 2.06 -10.24 -0.97
C LEU A 42 3.39 -10.93 -0.62
N ASP A 43 3.45 -12.26 -0.62
CA ASP A 43 4.72 -13.00 -0.48
C ASP A 43 5.74 -12.59 -1.55
N ASP A 44 5.32 -12.53 -2.81
CA ASP A 44 6.16 -12.08 -3.93
C ASP A 44 6.57 -10.60 -3.79
N ALA A 45 5.72 -9.74 -3.22
CA ALA A 45 6.05 -8.34 -2.98
C ALA A 45 7.18 -8.18 -1.97
N VAL A 46 7.26 -9.06 -0.97
CA VAL A 46 8.36 -9.04 0.01
C VAL A 46 9.70 -9.24 -0.70
N GLU A 47 9.76 -10.18 -1.65
CA GLU A 47 10.98 -10.50 -2.38
C GLU A 47 11.30 -9.51 -3.52
N THR A 48 10.28 -8.87 -4.11
CA THR A 48 10.46 -8.05 -5.32
C THR A 48 10.47 -6.54 -5.04
N LEU A 49 9.57 -6.05 -4.19
CA LEU A 49 9.36 -4.62 -3.97
C LEU A 49 9.91 -4.14 -2.60
N PHE A 50 10.09 -5.06 -1.66
CA PHE A 50 10.48 -4.76 -0.27
C PHE A 50 11.67 -5.58 0.24
N ALA A 51 12.48 -6.16 -0.68
CA ALA A 51 13.57 -7.09 -0.35
C ALA A 51 14.57 -6.54 0.68
N GLU A 52 14.87 -5.25 0.62
CA GLU A 52 15.83 -4.60 1.51
C GLU A 52 15.24 -4.22 2.88
N ILE A 53 13.91 -4.25 3.01
CA ILE A 53 13.16 -3.55 4.06
C ILE A 53 12.60 -4.53 5.11
N GLY A 54 12.47 -5.82 4.76
CA GLY A 54 12.23 -6.91 5.72
C GLY A 54 10.76 -7.19 6.08
N GLY A 55 9.81 -6.58 5.36
CA GLY A 55 8.37 -6.80 5.52
C GLY A 55 7.55 -5.53 5.36
N PHE A 56 6.22 -5.70 5.36
CA PHE A 56 5.23 -4.62 5.26
C PHE A 56 3.92 -5.04 5.92
N ASP A 57 3.06 -4.08 6.21
CA ASP A 57 1.67 -4.33 6.58
C ASP A 57 0.78 -4.27 5.33
N TYR A 58 -0.43 -4.82 5.40
CA TYR A 58 -1.36 -4.84 4.27
C TYR A 58 -2.82 -4.60 4.67
N LYS A 59 -3.67 -4.36 3.68
CA LYS A 59 -5.12 -4.29 3.81
C LYS A 59 -5.78 -4.67 2.50
N VAL A 60 -6.61 -5.71 2.55
CA VAL A 60 -7.39 -6.20 1.40
C VAL A 60 -8.86 -5.86 1.64
N THR A 61 -9.44 -5.07 0.76
CA THR A 61 -10.88 -4.79 0.77
C THR A 61 -11.51 -5.29 -0.52
N CYS A 62 -12.70 -5.89 -0.39
CA CYS A 62 -13.48 -6.40 -1.51
C CYS A 62 -14.93 -5.96 -1.35
N ASN A 63 -15.50 -5.46 -2.44
CA ASN A 63 -16.92 -5.19 -2.65
C ASN A 63 -17.35 -5.98 -3.89
N ASN A 64 -18.67 -6.14 -4.12
CA ASN A 64 -19.25 -7.04 -5.13
C ASN A 64 -18.45 -7.21 -6.44
N ASN A 65 -17.98 -6.11 -7.06
CA ASN A 65 -17.24 -6.15 -8.32
C ASN A 65 -15.91 -5.38 -8.27
N SER A 66 -15.40 -5.07 -7.08
CA SER A 66 -14.15 -4.33 -6.96
C SER A 66 -13.37 -4.73 -5.72
N PHE A 67 -12.05 -4.67 -5.86
CA PHE A 67 -11.11 -4.87 -4.78
C PHE A 67 -10.13 -3.71 -4.72
N LYS A 68 -9.55 -3.53 -3.54
CA LYS A 68 -8.40 -2.67 -3.30
C LYS A 68 -7.48 -3.36 -2.31
N ILE A 69 -6.24 -3.59 -2.73
CA ILE A 69 -5.16 -4.11 -1.92
C ILE A 69 -4.17 -2.98 -1.68
N LEU A 70 -3.99 -2.62 -0.43
CA LEU A 70 -2.96 -1.71 0.04
C LEU A 70 -1.89 -2.55 0.73
N PHE A 71 -0.62 -2.25 0.47
CA PHE A 71 0.49 -2.86 1.19
C PHE A 71 1.70 -1.94 1.17
N GLY A 72 2.42 -1.91 2.29
CA GLY A 72 3.51 -0.96 2.43
C GLY A 72 4.01 -0.82 3.85
N ARG A 73 4.96 0.09 4.01
CA ARG A 73 5.56 0.40 5.29
C ARG A 73 5.21 1.82 5.68
N GLU A 74 4.43 1.94 6.75
CA GLU A 74 4.19 3.20 7.42
C GLU A 74 5.42 3.53 8.31
N PRO A 75 5.92 4.78 8.30
CA PRO A 75 7.09 5.16 9.08
C PRO A 75 6.76 5.25 10.57
N ALA A 76 7.57 4.62 11.41
CA ALA A 76 7.44 4.69 12.86
C ALA A 76 8.23 5.86 13.43
N TYR A 77 9.41 6.13 12.86
CA TYR A 77 10.32 7.15 13.33
C TYR A 77 10.57 8.24 12.29
N LYS A 78 11.03 9.38 12.78
CA LYS A 78 11.54 10.44 11.92
C LYS A 78 12.69 9.91 11.06
N HIS A 79 12.68 10.25 9.78
CA HIS A 79 13.59 9.78 8.73
C HIS A 79 13.38 8.34 8.27
N ASP A 80 12.37 7.63 8.80
CA ASP A 80 12.01 6.33 8.24
C ASP A 80 11.52 6.48 6.80
N PRO A 81 11.88 5.54 5.92
CA PRO A 81 11.33 5.48 4.58
C PRO A 81 9.84 5.13 4.64
N TYR A 82 9.06 5.79 3.81
CA TYR A 82 7.67 5.45 3.50
C TYR A 82 7.62 4.83 2.12
N GLN A 83 6.93 3.70 1.99
CA GLN A 83 6.57 3.11 0.70
C GLN A 83 5.17 2.51 0.80
N MET A 84 4.28 2.90 -0.09
CA MET A 84 2.91 2.39 -0.17
C MET A 84 2.58 1.99 -1.60
N CYS A 85 2.10 0.77 -1.77
CA CYS A 85 1.61 0.24 -3.03
C CYS A 85 0.09 0.07 -2.96
N THR A 86 -0.59 0.49 -4.02
CA THR A 86 -2.03 0.30 -4.19
C THR A 86 -2.29 -0.50 -5.46
N ILE A 87 -2.97 -1.64 -5.33
CA ILE A 87 -3.49 -2.42 -6.45
C ILE A 87 -5.01 -2.39 -6.36
N THR A 88 -5.67 -1.96 -7.43
CA THR A 88 -7.14 -1.92 -7.49
C THR A 88 -7.63 -2.76 -8.67
N THR A 89 -8.94 -2.90 -8.79
CA THR A 89 -9.57 -3.52 -9.97
C THR A 89 -9.32 -2.74 -11.27
N LEU A 90 -9.08 -1.43 -11.16
CA LEU A 90 -8.79 -0.58 -12.30
C LEU A 90 -7.28 -0.47 -12.45
N TYR A 91 -6.74 -1.19 -13.44
CA TYR A 91 -5.30 -1.27 -13.68
C TYR A 91 -4.60 0.11 -13.63
N ASN A 92 -5.16 1.11 -14.32
CA ASN A 92 -4.58 2.46 -14.38
C ASN A 92 -4.59 3.23 -13.05
N GLU A 93 -5.36 2.79 -12.05
CA GLU A 93 -5.38 3.38 -10.71
C GLU A 93 -4.39 2.68 -9.75
N CYS A 94 -3.72 1.62 -10.21
CA CYS A 94 -2.63 1.01 -9.47
C CYS A 94 -1.47 2.01 -9.38
N ASN A 95 -0.95 2.22 -8.17
CA ASN A 95 0.06 3.24 -7.92
C ASN A 95 1.04 2.84 -6.83
N ILE A 96 2.17 3.53 -6.83
CA ILE A 96 3.21 3.42 -5.82
C ILE A 96 3.60 4.82 -5.35
N LYS A 97 3.70 4.96 -4.03
CA LYS A 97 4.16 6.17 -3.36
C LYS A 97 5.38 5.87 -2.53
N ARG A 98 6.37 6.76 -2.57
CA ARG A 98 7.56 6.72 -1.71
C ARG A 98 7.84 8.10 -1.16
N GLY A 99 8.41 8.12 0.03
CA GLY A 99 8.75 9.35 0.72
C GLY A 99 9.57 9.10 1.97
N THR A 100 9.75 10.17 2.73
CA THR A 100 10.52 10.13 3.98
C THR A 100 9.74 10.81 5.09
N ALA A 101 9.68 10.18 6.26
CA ALA A 101 9.08 10.79 7.43
C ALA A 101 9.91 11.98 7.94
N ARG A 102 9.24 13.10 8.19
CA ARG A 102 9.76 14.29 8.88
C ARG A 102 9.26 14.39 10.32
N GLY A 103 8.14 13.73 10.62
CA GLY A 103 7.59 13.51 11.97
C GLY A 103 7.79 12.07 12.45
N TYR A 104 7.31 11.78 13.65
CA TYR A 104 7.22 10.41 14.16
C TYR A 104 5.86 9.81 13.79
N TYR A 105 5.75 8.48 13.76
CA TYR A 105 4.48 7.77 13.61
C TYR A 105 3.60 8.26 12.45
N GLY A 106 4.20 8.57 11.30
CA GLY A 106 3.46 9.02 10.11
C GLY A 106 2.86 10.44 10.16
N GLU A 107 3.10 11.24 11.21
CA GLU A 107 2.50 12.57 11.37
C GLU A 107 2.91 13.60 10.29
N ASP A 108 4.03 13.38 9.61
CA ASP A 108 4.51 14.23 8.52
C ASP A 108 5.39 13.40 7.57
N VAL A 109 4.84 13.03 6.41
CA VAL A 109 5.56 12.30 5.35
C VAL A 109 5.73 13.21 4.15
N GLU A 110 6.98 13.44 3.77
CA GLU A 110 7.31 14.12 2.52
C GLU A 110 7.30 13.11 1.38
N ILE A 111 6.28 13.17 0.52
CA ILE A 111 6.18 12.31 -0.66
C ILE A 111 7.12 12.84 -1.74
N GLU A 112 8.06 12.00 -2.14
CA GLU A 112 9.10 12.30 -3.13
C GLU A 112 8.80 11.60 -4.47
N TYR A 113 7.99 10.53 -4.41
CA TYR A 113 7.58 9.72 -5.55
C TYR A 113 6.11 9.36 -5.41
N ASP A 114 5.28 9.73 -6.39
CA ASP A 114 3.86 9.38 -6.46
C ASP A 114 3.53 9.14 -7.92
N LYS A 115 3.36 7.87 -8.29
CA LYS A 115 3.21 7.45 -9.69
C LYS A 115 2.13 6.39 -9.83
N ASN A 116 1.29 6.59 -10.83
CA ASN A 116 0.40 5.54 -11.33
C ASN A 116 1.17 4.63 -12.29
N ILE A 117 0.66 3.42 -12.50
CA ILE A 117 1.24 2.47 -13.44
C ILE A 117 1.27 2.97 -14.89
N SER A 118 0.38 3.88 -15.25
CA SER A 118 0.31 4.49 -16.57
C SER A 118 1.38 5.56 -16.82
N ASP A 119 2.07 6.00 -15.77
CA ASP A 119 3.10 7.02 -15.90
C ASP A 119 4.35 6.41 -16.53
N ALA A 120 4.92 7.08 -17.53
CA ALA A 120 6.03 6.54 -18.32
C ALA A 120 7.32 6.31 -17.50
N ASP A 121 7.46 7.02 -16.38
CA ASP A 121 8.56 6.94 -15.42
C ASP A 121 8.19 6.18 -14.13
N CYS A 122 7.10 5.40 -14.18
CA CYS A 122 6.73 4.48 -13.11
C CYS A 122 7.79 3.38 -12.94
N ASP A 123 8.00 2.92 -11.71
CA ASP A 123 9.02 1.95 -11.35
C ASP A 123 8.80 0.64 -12.12
N LYS A 124 9.82 0.22 -12.88
CA LYS A 124 9.74 -0.97 -13.72
C LYS A 124 9.42 -2.24 -12.91
N ALA A 125 9.98 -2.39 -11.71
CA ALA A 125 9.69 -3.54 -10.86
C ALA A 125 8.24 -3.54 -10.40
N PHE A 126 7.69 -2.36 -10.06
CA PHE A 126 6.27 -2.22 -9.73
C PHE A 126 5.38 -2.55 -10.94
N VAL A 127 5.70 -2.01 -12.12
CA VAL A 127 4.94 -2.29 -13.36
C VAL A 127 4.94 -3.79 -13.69
N GLU A 128 6.10 -4.45 -13.61
CA GLU A 128 6.21 -5.91 -13.84
C GLU A 128 5.43 -6.71 -12.80
N PHE A 129 5.48 -6.30 -11.53
CA PHE A 129 4.73 -6.90 -10.44
C PHE A 129 3.22 -6.82 -10.67
N VAL A 130 2.68 -5.63 -11.00
CA VAL A 130 1.25 -5.47 -11.27
C VAL A 130 0.84 -6.27 -12.51
N ASN A 131 1.64 -6.25 -13.58
CA ASN A 131 1.36 -7.02 -14.79
C ASN A 131 1.25 -8.53 -14.53
N LYS A 132 2.06 -9.06 -13.60
CA LYS A 132 2.02 -10.46 -13.19
C LYS A 132 0.74 -10.80 -12.43
N TRP A 133 0.36 -9.97 -11.45
CA TRP A 133 -0.68 -10.33 -10.47
C TRP A 133 -2.07 -9.82 -10.78
N HIS A 134 -2.19 -8.65 -11.40
CA HIS A 134 -3.49 -8.02 -11.65
C HIS A 134 -4.48 -8.90 -12.45
N PRO A 135 -4.08 -9.63 -13.51
CA PRO A 135 -5.00 -10.55 -14.20
C PRO A 135 -5.53 -11.67 -13.31
N GLN A 136 -4.69 -12.21 -12.41
CA GLN A 136 -5.05 -13.31 -11.51
C GLN A 136 -6.02 -12.83 -10.42
N LEU A 137 -5.81 -11.62 -9.89
CA LEU A 137 -6.74 -11.00 -8.95
C LEU A 137 -8.11 -10.74 -9.58
N LEU A 138 -8.13 -10.26 -10.83
CA LEU A 138 -9.38 -10.07 -11.57
C LEU A 138 -10.12 -11.39 -11.86
N GLU A 139 -9.39 -12.48 -12.09
CA GLU A 139 -9.98 -13.80 -12.26
C GLU A 139 -10.59 -14.31 -10.95
N ALA A 140 -9.89 -14.13 -9.83
CA ALA A 140 -10.36 -14.53 -8.51
C ALA A 140 -11.66 -13.82 -8.06
N MET A 141 -11.89 -12.60 -8.56
CA MET A 141 -13.13 -11.83 -8.33
C MET A 141 -14.34 -12.32 -9.13
N LYS A 142 -14.16 -13.21 -10.11
CA LYS A 142 -15.25 -13.73 -10.97
C LYS A 142 -15.80 -15.07 -10.49
N CYS A 143 -15.13 -15.69 -9.52
CA CYS A 143 -15.47 -17.00 -8.96
C CYS A 143 -16.43 -16.85 -7.78
#